data_AF-A0A2V9LI32-F1
#
_entry.id   AF-A0A2V9LI32-F1
#
_cell.length_a   1.000
_cell.length_b   1.000
_cell.length_c   1.000
_cell.angle_alpha   90.00
_cell.angle_beta   90.00
_cell.angle_gamma   90.00
#
_symmetry.space_group_name_H-M   'P 1'
#
loop_
_entity.id
_entity.type
_entity.pdbx_description
1 polymer ?
#
loop_
_entity_poly.entity_id
_entity_poly.type
_entity_poly.pdbx_seq_one_letter_code
_entity_poly.pdbx_strand_id
1 'polypeptide(L)'
;MGVEISVRGGGPISATEWDAIEAMPKEELPPLTSGQQQVARKMGIQEADYARTVLASKRGAEKSLEKAERFARFLKDCVRERMGGATLSRVALDTLQGKFEVEAQVDCRVLRFRVGEKLVDELFENGSELAEGRLNRVLDLAFRTRA
;
A
#
# COMPACT_ATOMS: atom_id res chain seq x y z
N MET A 1 -15.20 -1.11 15.96
CA MET A 1 -13.90 -1.73 15.63
C MET A 1 -13.28 -0.95 14.48
N GLY A 2 -12.00 -0.63 14.54
CA GLY A 2 -11.28 0.04 13.45
C GLY A 2 -10.89 -0.93 12.34
N VAL A 3 -10.63 -0.42 11.14
CA VAL A 3 -10.06 -1.21 10.03
C VAL A 3 -8.58 -1.41 10.31
N GLU A 4 -8.09 -2.65 10.30
CA GLU A 4 -6.65 -2.94 10.31
C GLU A 4 -6.06 -2.60 8.94
N ILE A 5 -5.09 -1.69 8.90
CA ILE A 5 -4.41 -1.29 7.66
C ILE A 5 -2.93 -1.66 7.79
N SER A 6 -2.39 -2.37 6.80
CA SER A 6 -0.99 -2.80 6.82
C SER A 6 -0.37 -2.82 5.43
N VAL A 7 0.96 -2.71 5.38
CA VAL A 7 1.76 -2.88 4.17
C VAL A 7 2.81 -3.95 4.43
N ARG A 8 2.95 -4.89 3.51
CA ARG A 8 3.99 -5.91 3.49
C ARG A 8 4.94 -5.65 2.32
N GLY A 9 6.23 -5.72 2.61
CA GLY A 9 7.32 -5.39 1.69
C GLY A 9 7.77 -3.92 1.76
N GLY A 10 8.70 -3.54 0.88
CA GLY A 10 9.12 -2.15 0.69
C GLY A 10 8.24 -1.48 -0.35
N GLY A 11 7.87 -0.22 -0.13
CA GLY A 11 7.09 0.51 -1.12
C GLY A 11 7.95 0.96 -2.30
N PRO A 12 7.39 1.01 -3.52
CA PRO A 12 8.12 1.48 -4.69
C PRO A 12 8.41 2.98 -4.56
N ILE A 13 9.51 3.40 -5.17
CA ILE A 13 9.89 4.80 -5.36
C ILE A 13 9.93 5.08 -6.86
N SER A 14 9.41 6.24 -7.28
CA SER A 14 9.46 6.63 -8.69
C SER A 14 10.90 7.00 -9.10
N ALA A 15 11.21 6.90 -10.40
CA ALA A 15 12.53 7.29 -10.91
C ALA A 15 12.87 8.75 -10.54
N THR A 16 11.92 9.67 -10.71
CA THR A 16 12.11 11.09 -10.36
C THR A 16 12.39 11.31 -8.88
N GLU A 17 11.78 10.54 -7.98
CA GLU A 17 12.08 10.64 -6.55
C GLU A 17 13.42 10.02 -6.20
N TRP A 18 13.80 8.95 -6.89
CA TRP A 18 15.13 8.37 -6.74
C TRP A 18 16.19 9.39 -7.15
N ASP A 19 16.03 10.02 -8.31
CA ASP A 19 16.93 11.08 -8.78
C ASP A 19 17.02 12.24 -7.78
N ALA A 20 15.89 12.63 -7.18
CA ALA A 20 15.86 13.67 -6.15
C ALA A 20 16.63 13.27 -4.88
N ILE A 21 16.54 12.01 -4.45
CA ILE A 21 17.29 11.49 -3.30
C ILE A 21 18.78 11.36 -3.63
N GLU A 22 19.11 10.95 -4.86
CA GLU A 22 20.49 10.84 -5.32
C GLU A 22 21.19 12.21 -5.34
N ALA A 23 20.47 13.24 -5.79
CA ALA A 23 20.95 14.62 -5.82
C ALA A 23 21.09 15.28 -4.43
N MET A 24 20.56 14.68 -3.35
CA MET A 24 20.65 15.27 -2.01
C MET A 24 22.11 15.36 -1.51
N PRO A 25 22.52 16.51 -0.94
CA PRO A 25 23.78 16.65 -0.21
C PRO A 25 23.88 15.66 0.94
N LYS A 26 25.09 15.22 1.29
CA LYS A 26 25.32 14.22 2.33
C LYS A 26 24.86 14.71 3.71
N GLU A 27 24.95 16.02 3.93
CA GLU A 27 24.59 16.72 5.16
C GLU A 27 23.07 16.75 5.39
N GLU A 28 22.28 16.59 4.33
CA GLU A 28 20.81 16.55 4.37
C GLU A 28 20.25 15.13 4.48
N LEU A 29 21.11 14.11 4.35
CA LEU A 29 20.69 12.72 4.46
C LEU A 29 20.38 12.36 5.93
N PRO A 30 19.36 11.50 6.17
CA PRO A 30 19.07 11.06 7.52
C PRO A 30 20.26 10.27 8.10
N PRO A 31 20.61 10.49 9.39
CA PRO A 31 21.69 9.75 10.01
C PRO A 31 21.33 8.27 10.10
N LEU A 32 22.31 7.42 9.82
CA LEU A 32 22.17 5.98 10.00
C LEU A 32 22.23 5.62 11.49
N THR A 33 21.40 4.67 11.89
CA THR A 33 21.54 4.01 13.20
C THR A 33 22.83 3.19 13.25
N SER A 34 23.35 2.91 14.46
CA SER A 34 24.57 2.09 14.61
C SER A 34 24.45 0.72 13.94
N GLY A 35 23.26 0.11 13.93
CA GLY A 35 22.99 -1.13 13.22
C GLY A 35 23.09 -0.98 11.70
N GLN A 36 22.51 0.10 11.14
CA GLN A 36 22.58 0.40 9.71
C GLN A 36 24.02 0.73 9.26
N GLN A 37 24.80 1.45 10.07
CA GLN A 37 26.22 1.71 9.80
C GLN A 37 27.03 0.40 9.71
N GLN A 38 26.78 -0.55 10.63
CA GLN A 38 27.43 -1.85 10.58
C GLN A 38 27.07 -2.63 9.32
N VAL A 39 25.81 -2.57 8.88
CA VAL A 39 25.38 -3.21 7.63
C VAL A 39 26.06 -2.56 6.43
N ALA A 40 26.08 -1.23 6.34
CA ALA A 40 26.75 -0.50 5.26
C ALA A 40 28.24 -0.90 5.15
N ARG A 41 28.95 -0.96 6.28
CA ARG A 41 30.35 -1.40 6.34
C ARG A 41 30.54 -2.85 5.90
N LYS A 42 29.68 -3.76 6.37
CA LYS A 42 29.73 -5.18 5.98
C LYS A 42 29.48 -5.39 4.48
N MET A 43 28.63 -4.56 3.89
CA MET A 43 28.32 -4.60 2.45
C MET A 43 29.31 -3.80 1.59
N GLY A 44 30.28 -3.09 2.20
CA GLY A 44 31.22 -2.23 1.48
C GLY A 44 30.58 -0.99 0.84
N ILE A 45 29.41 -0.56 1.31
CA ILE A 45 28.66 0.58 0.79
C ILE A 45 29.03 1.83 1.58
N GLN A 46 29.24 2.97 0.91
CA GLN A 46 29.45 4.24 1.62
C GLN A 46 28.21 4.59 2.46
N GLU A 47 28.42 5.10 3.68
CA GLU A 47 27.31 5.40 4.60
C GLU A 47 26.28 6.35 3.97
N ALA A 48 26.71 7.31 3.14
CA ALA A 48 25.82 8.21 2.41
C ALA A 48 24.93 7.49 1.39
N ASP A 49 25.48 6.56 0.60
CA ASP A 49 24.71 5.81 -0.41
C ASP A 49 23.74 4.82 0.26
N TYR A 50 24.15 4.26 1.39
CA TYR A 50 23.26 3.45 2.21
C TYR A 50 22.14 4.29 2.83
N ALA A 51 22.43 5.51 3.29
CA ALA A 51 21.43 6.45 3.81
C ALA A 51 20.38 6.85 2.76
N ARG A 52 20.80 7.07 1.51
CA ARG A 52 19.89 7.27 0.37
C ARG A 52 18.95 6.09 0.17
N THR A 53 19.48 4.87 0.21
CA THR A 53 18.67 3.64 0.07
C THR A 53 17.65 3.51 1.21
N VAL A 54 18.06 3.79 2.45
CA VAL A 54 17.16 3.80 3.62
C VAL A 54 16.08 4.86 3.48
N LEU A 55 16.43 6.06 3.03
CA LEU A 55 15.48 7.16 2.81
C LEU A 55 14.46 6.79 1.72
N ALA A 56 14.91 6.23 0.60
CA ALA A 56 14.05 5.77 -0.49
C ALA A 56 13.07 4.70 -0.02
N SER A 57 13.56 3.70 0.72
CA SER A 57 12.73 2.64 1.31
C SER A 57 11.67 3.20 2.26
N LYS A 58 12.05 4.16 3.12
CA LYS A 58 11.12 4.84 4.03
C LYS A 58 10.03 5.61 3.27
N ARG A 59 10.40 6.44 2.30
CA ARG A 59 9.44 7.21 1.49
C ARG A 59 8.50 6.30 0.70
N GLY A 60 9.03 5.23 0.11
CA GLY A 60 8.22 4.22 -0.55
C GLY A 60 7.21 3.58 0.40
N ALA A 61 7.64 3.17 1.59
CA ALA A 61 6.75 2.58 2.60
C ALA A 61 5.65 3.55 3.06
N GLU A 62 5.97 4.82 3.28
CA GLU A 62 5.00 5.87 3.63
C GLU A 62 3.94 6.03 2.53
N LYS A 63 4.35 6.12 1.27
CA LYS A 63 3.43 6.20 0.12
C LYS A 63 2.52 4.98 0.00
N SER A 64 3.08 3.78 0.17
CA SER A 64 2.30 2.55 0.15
C SER A 64 1.25 2.52 1.27
N LEU A 65 1.60 3.05 2.45
CA LEU A 65 0.67 3.15 3.58
C LEU A 65 -0.44 4.15 3.28
N GLU A 66 -0.11 5.35 2.81
CA GLU A 66 -1.08 6.37 2.40
C GLU A 66 -2.05 5.83 1.34
N LYS A 67 -1.53 5.09 0.36
CA LYS A 67 -2.35 4.42 -0.65
C LYS A 67 -3.29 3.40 -0.04
N ALA A 68 -2.79 2.55 0.87
CA ALA A 68 -3.60 1.56 1.56
C ALA A 68 -4.70 2.20 2.41
N GLU A 69 -4.41 3.31 3.09
CA GLU A 69 -5.40 4.07 3.84
C GLU A 69 -6.46 4.70 2.95
N ARG A 70 -6.05 5.30 1.83
CA ARG A 70 -6.98 5.86 0.85
C ARG A 70 -7.90 4.78 0.30
N PHE A 71 -7.36 3.60 -0.01
CA PHE A 71 -8.15 2.46 -0.47
C PHE A 71 -9.09 1.91 0.61
N ALA A 72 -8.65 1.83 1.86
CA ALA A 72 -9.50 1.41 2.97
C ALA A 72 -10.68 2.38 3.19
N ARG A 73 -10.45 3.70 3.10
CA ARG A 73 -11.52 4.70 3.16
C ARG A 73 -12.54 4.51 2.04
N PHE A 74 -12.06 4.40 0.80
CA PHE A 74 -12.90 4.14 -0.37
C PHE A 74 -13.74 2.86 -0.20
N LEU A 75 -13.12 1.74 0.18
CA LEU A 75 -13.82 0.48 0.38
C LEU A 75 -14.85 0.55 1.51
N LYS A 76 -14.56 1.28 2.58
CA LYS A 76 -15.51 1.45 3.69
C LYS A 76 -16.79 2.12 3.23
N ASP A 77 -16.69 3.13 2.36
CA ASP A 77 -17.85 3.81 1.78
C ASP A 77 -18.63 2.85 0.86
N CYS A 78 -17.95 2.12 -0.03
CA CYS A 78 -18.61 1.14 -0.91
C CYS A 78 -19.31 0.00 -0.14
N VAL A 79 -18.68 -0.52 0.92
CA VAL A 79 -19.24 -1.60 1.74
C VAL A 79 -20.47 -1.11 2.49
N ARG A 80 -20.42 0.09 3.06
CA ARG A 80 -21.56 0.72 3.77
C ARG A 80 -22.76 0.91 2.84
N GLU A 81 -22.54 1.34 1.61
CA GLU A 81 -23.62 1.61 0.65
C GLU A 81 -24.29 0.33 0.13
N ARG A 82 -23.52 -0.75 -0.09
CA ARG A 82 -24.04 -1.97 -0.73
C ARG A 82 -24.63 -2.97 0.23
N MET A 83 -24.10 -3.06 1.44
CA MET A 83 -24.47 -4.11 2.38
C MET A 83 -24.69 -3.51 3.76
N GLY A 84 -25.95 -3.19 4.05
CA GLY A 84 -26.36 -2.77 5.39
C GLY A 84 -25.95 -3.81 6.41
N GLY A 85 -24.96 -3.49 7.25
CA GLY A 85 -24.41 -4.38 8.29
C GLY A 85 -23.00 -4.92 8.02
N ALA A 86 -22.45 -4.70 6.82
CA ALA A 86 -21.08 -5.11 6.52
C ALA A 86 -20.05 -4.12 7.10
N THR A 87 -18.99 -4.65 7.70
CA THR A 87 -17.90 -3.87 8.29
C THR A 87 -16.57 -4.31 7.68
N LEU A 88 -15.85 -3.39 7.06
CA LEU A 88 -14.48 -3.64 6.62
C LEU A 88 -13.59 -3.90 7.85
N SER A 89 -12.89 -5.03 7.90
CA SER A 89 -12.05 -5.41 9.04
C SER A 89 -10.56 -5.27 8.74
N ARG A 90 -10.12 -5.55 7.52
CA ARG A 90 -8.68 -5.52 7.16
C ARG A 90 -8.44 -5.11 5.72
N VAL A 91 -7.41 -4.29 5.51
CA VAL A 91 -6.83 -3.95 4.20
C VAL A 91 -5.31 -4.05 4.30
N ALA A 92 -4.73 -4.98 3.56
CA ALA A 92 -3.29 -5.19 3.54
C ALA A 92 -2.75 -5.06 2.12
N LEU A 93 -1.77 -4.19 1.89
CA LEU A 93 -1.04 -4.12 0.63
C LEU A 93 0.17 -5.05 0.67
N ASP A 94 0.23 -6.04 -0.21
CA ASP A 94 1.44 -6.79 -0.51
C ASP A 94 2.11 -6.19 -1.76
N THR A 95 3.14 -5.38 -1.52
CA THR A 95 3.90 -4.69 -2.58
C THR A 95 4.73 -5.64 -3.44
N LEU A 96 5.08 -6.83 -2.91
CA LEU A 96 5.82 -7.83 -3.67
C LEU A 96 4.91 -8.57 -4.65
N GLN A 97 3.66 -8.79 -4.28
CA GLN A 97 2.66 -9.43 -5.13
C GLN A 97 1.85 -8.45 -5.99
N GLY A 98 1.95 -7.16 -5.71
CA GLY A 98 1.19 -6.11 -6.37
C GLY A 98 -0.32 -6.24 -6.12
N LYS A 99 -0.73 -6.57 -4.88
CA LYS A 99 -2.13 -6.87 -4.55
C LYS A 99 -2.51 -6.36 -3.16
N PHE A 100 -3.75 -5.89 -3.07
CA PHE A 100 -4.46 -5.70 -1.82
C PHE A 100 -5.18 -6.98 -1.40
N GLU A 101 -5.00 -7.38 -0.15
CA GLU A 101 -5.82 -8.37 0.53
C GLU A 101 -6.84 -7.64 1.41
N VAL A 102 -8.11 -7.95 1.20
CA VAL A 102 -9.22 -7.26 1.86
C VAL A 102 -10.06 -8.28 2.62
N GLU A 103 -10.36 -7.96 3.87
CA GLU A 103 -11.32 -8.70 4.69
C GLU A 103 -12.47 -7.79 5.12
N ALA A 104 -13.70 -8.28 4.94
CA ALA A 104 -14.91 -7.64 5.40
C ALA A 104 -15.74 -8.63 6.20
N GLN A 105 -16.34 -8.17 7.29
CA GLN A 105 -17.28 -8.93 8.09
C GLN A 105 -18.70 -8.61 7.65
N VAL A 106 -19.49 -9.63 7.35
CA VAL A 106 -20.90 -9.51 6.98
C VAL A 106 -21.65 -10.52 7.84
N ASP A 107 -22.56 -10.02 8.67
CA ASP A 107 -23.20 -10.80 9.73
C ASP A 107 -22.15 -11.52 10.60
N CYS A 108 -22.16 -12.85 10.59
CA CYS A 108 -21.23 -13.72 11.32
C CYS A 108 -20.13 -14.33 10.44
N ARG A 109 -19.90 -13.79 9.23
CA ARG A 109 -18.96 -14.36 8.25
C ARG A 109 -17.87 -13.36 7.86
N VAL A 110 -16.67 -13.90 7.65
CA VAL A 110 -15.54 -13.15 7.10
C VAL A 110 -15.47 -13.41 5.59
N LEU A 111 -15.64 -12.36 4.80
CA LEU A 111 -15.40 -12.35 3.37
C LEU A 111 -13.96 -11.90 3.12
N ARG A 112 -13.25 -12.64 2.27
CA ARG A 112 -11.88 -12.33 1.86
C ARG A 112 -11.82 -12.23 0.36
N PHE A 113 -11.25 -11.14 -0.15
CA PHE A 113 -11.01 -10.97 -1.58
C PHE A 113 -9.71 -10.21 -1.83
N ARG A 114 -9.25 -10.25 -3.09
CA ARG A 114 -8.02 -9.61 -3.52
C ARG A 114 -8.30 -8.63 -4.63
N VAL A 115 -7.61 -7.49 -4.60
CA VAL A 115 -7.67 -6.46 -5.63
C VAL A 115 -6.25 -6.19 -6.13
N GLY A 116 -6.04 -6.14 -7.44
CA GLY A 116 -4.73 -5.82 -7.98
C GLY A 116 -4.34 -4.37 -7.68
N GLU A 117 -3.10 -4.14 -7.28
CA GLU A 117 -2.59 -2.79 -6.97
C GLU A 117 -2.72 -1.85 -8.18
N LYS A 118 -2.39 -2.35 -9.39
CA LYS A 118 -2.58 -1.59 -10.64
C LYS A 118 -4.01 -1.10 -10.85
N LEU A 119 -5.01 -1.88 -10.45
CA LEU A 119 -6.42 -1.46 -10.57
C LEU A 119 -6.73 -0.32 -9.61
N VAL A 120 -6.14 -0.35 -8.40
CA VAL A 120 -6.27 0.71 -7.40
C VAL A 120 -5.52 1.97 -7.86
N ASP A 121 -4.35 1.82 -8.46
CA ASP A 121 -3.60 2.94 -9.05
C ASP A 121 -4.40 3.58 -10.19
N GLU A 122 -4.93 2.78 -11.13
CA GLU A 122 -5.81 3.26 -12.22
C GLU A 122 -7.05 4.02 -11.71
N LEU A 123 -7.64 3.54 -10.61
CA LEU A 123 -8.78 4.20 -9.95
C LEU A 123 -8.39 5.57 -9.40
N PHE A 124 -7.23 5.67 -8.73
CA PHE A 124 -6.85 6.88 -8.00
C PHE A 124 -6.10 7.92 -8.81
N GLU A 125 -5.40 7.53 -9.86
CA GLU A 125 -4.64 8.43 -10.73
C GLU A 125 -5.53 9.06 -11.81
N ASN A 126 -6.41 8.26 -12.43
CA ASN A 126 -7.15 8.70 -13.61
C ASN A 126 -8.65 8.92 -13.39
N GLY A 127 -9.17 8.61 -12.19
CA GLY A 127 -10.62 8.63 -11.94
C GLY A 127 -11.39 7.76 -12.94
N SER A 128 -10.76 6.66 -13.36
CA SER A 128 -11.22 5.88 -14.51
C SER A 128 -12.54 5.17 -14.20
N GLU A 129 -13.62 5.56 -14.88
CA GLU A 129 -14.92 4.86 -14.82
C GLU A 129 -14.78 3.36 -15.15
N LEU A 130 -13.81 3.01 -16.00
CA LEU A 130 -13.49 1.62 -16.32
C LEU A 130 -12.86 0.90 -15.13
N ALA A 131 -11.95 1.55 -14.39
CA ALA A 131 -11.34 0.98 -13.19
C ALA A 131 -12.39 0.83 -12.07
N GLU A 132 -13.26 1.83 -11.91
CA GLU A 132 -14.39 1.76 -10.99
C GLU A 132 -15.34 0.62 -11.36
N GLY A 133 -15.72 0.48 -12.63
CA GLY A 133 -16.55 -0.62 -13.12
C GLY A 133 -15.91 -2.01 -12.90
N ARG A 134 -14.60 -2.13 -13.09
CA ARG A 134 -13.86 -3.38 -12.80
C ARG A 134 -13.83 -3.68 -11.31
N LEU A 135 -13.57 -2.68 -10.47
CA LEU A 135 -13.59 -2.84 -9.02
C LEU A 135 -14.99 -3.22 -8.54
N ASN A 136 -16.03 -2.58 -9.10
CA ASN A 136 -17.42 -2.90 -8.81
C ASN A 136 -17.75 -4.35 -9.14
N ARG A 137 -17.26 -4.88 -10.27
CA ARG A 137 -17.40 -6.31 -10.59
C ARG A 137 -16.68 -7.21 -9.61
N VAL A 138 -15.47 -6.84 -9.16
CA VAL A 138 -14.73 -7.62 -8.14
C VAL A 138 -15.51 -7.68 -6.84
N LEU A 139 -16.03 -6.52 -6.40
CA LEU A 139 -16.88 -6.43 -5.21
C LEU A 139 -18.15 -7.25 -5.39
N ASP A 140 -18.88 -7.08 -6.49
CA ASP A 140 -20.11 -7.80 -6.75
C ASP A 140 -19.90 -9.32 -6.80
N LEU A 141 -18.79 -9.78 -7.38
CA LEU A 141 -18.43 -11.20 -7.34
C LEU A 141 -18.12 -11.64 -5.91
N ALA A 142 -17.26 -10.91 -5.20
CA ALA A 142 -16.89 -11.23 -3.82
C ALA A 142 -18.14 -11.32 -2.91
N PHE A 143 -19.13 -10.46 -3.15
CA PHE A 143 -20.38 -10.43 -2.38
C PHE A 143 -21.46 -11.40 -2.91
N ARG A 144 -21.51 -11.71 -4.22
CA ARG A 144 -22.47 -12.67 -4.80
C ARG A 144 -22.13 -14.12 -4.57
N THR A 145 -20.86 -14.47 -4.33
CA THR A 145 -20.46 -15.89 -4.33
C THR A 145 -21.16 -16.76 -3.27
N ARG A 146 -22.00 -16.22 -2.37
CA ARG A 146 -22.90 -17.02 -1.51
C ARG A 146 -24.19 -16.26 -1.13
N ALA A 147 -25.09 -16.09 -2.10
CA ALA A 147 -26.54 -16.16 -1.83
C ALA A 147 -26.99 -17.62 -1.89
#